data_AF-A0A395XBY2-F1
#
_entry.id   AF-A0A395XBY2-F1
#
_cell.length_a   1.000
_cell.length_b   1.000
_cell.length_c   1.000
_cell.angle_alpha   90.00
_cell.angle_beta   90.00
_cell.angle_gamma   90.00
#
_symmetry.space_group_name_H-M   'P 1'
#
loop_
_entity.id
_entity.type
_entity.pdbx_description
1 polymer ?
#
loop_
_entity_poly.entity_id
_entity_poly.type
_entity_poly.pdbx_seq_one_letter_code
_entity_poly.pdbx_strand_id
1 'polypeptide(L)'
;MSTTTDDGYASWWTPQQTADYLGRSVKTLAKWRSLQLHPDLTWKKYGHNVLYSPEAVRRWFHNQLKPRSGTLLEDCTRNQHLVRSRS
;
A
#
# COMPACT_ATOMS: atom_id res chain seq x y z
N MET A 1 -19.73 15.22 -12.20
CA MET A 1 -20.69 14.63 -11.25
C MET A 1 -19.89 14.18 -10.05
N SER A 2 -19.96 14.91 -8.93
CA SER A 2 -19.16 14.65 -7.73
C SER A 2 -20.11 14.50 -6.53
N THR A 3 -20.42 13.28 -6.15
CA THR A 3 -21.21 12.97 -4.94
C THR A 3 -20.24 12.74 -3.79
N THR A 4 -19.85 13.80 -3.11
CA THR A 4 -19.18 13.73 -1.80
C THR A 4 -20.26 13.56 -0.74
N THR A 5 -20.66 12.31 -0.51
CA THR A 5 -21.64 11.94 0.51
C THR A 5 -20.87 11.60 1.79
N ASP A 6 -20.79 12.59 2.67
CA ASP A 6 -20.22 12.55 4.02
C ASP A 6 -21.30 12.06 5.01
N ASP A 7 -21.53 10.76 5.04
CA ASP A 7 -22.29 10.11 6.09
C ASP A 7 -21.53 8.84 6.46
N GLY A 8 -21.01 8.76 7.68
CA GLY A 8 -20.00 7.79 8.12
C GLY A 8 -20.31 6.29 7.96
N TYR A 9 -21.48 5.90 7.43
CA TYR A 9 -21.82 4.54 6.99
C TYR A 9 -21.67 4.34 5.47
N ALA A 10 -21.81 5.41 4.67
CA ALA A 10 -21.50 5.49 3.24
C ALA A 10 -19.99 5.60 2.95
N SER A 11 -19.16 5.70 3.98
CA SER A 11 -17.73 5.97 3.83
C SER A 11 -16.86 4.76 3.50
N TRP A 12 -17.35 3.51 3.59
CA TRP A 12 -16.50 2.34 3.30
C TRP A 12 -16.46 2.01 1.81
N TRP A 13 -15.28 1.79 1.27
CA TRP A 13 -15.09 1.52 -0.15
C TRP A 13 -15.30 0.05 -0.50
N THR A 14 -15.96 -0.18 -1.62
CA THR A 14 -16.02 -1.51 -2.23
C THR A 14 -14.63 -1.95 -2.71
N PRO A 15 -14.41 -3.25 -2.98
CA PRO A 15 -13.16 -3.74 -3.54
C PRO A 15 -12.88 -3.10 -4.90
N GLN A 16 -13.93 -2.79 -5.67
CA GLN A 16 -13.81 -2.16 -6.98
C GLN A 16 -13.33 -0.70 -6.87
N GLN A 17 -13.92 0.11 -5.97
CA GLN A 17 -13.47 1.49 -5.73
C GLN A 17 -12.03 1.53 -5.20
N THR A 18 -11.70 0.60 -4.29
CA THR A 18 -10.34 0.49 -3.73
C THR A 18 -9.33 0.10 -4.81
N ALA A 19 -9.71 -0.82 -5.69
CA ALA A 19 -8.88 -1.28 -6.80
C ALA A 19 -8.61 -0.14 -7.80
N ASP A 20 -9.66 0.59 -8.16
CA ASP A 20 -9.60 1.76 -9.03
C ASP A 20 -8.67 2.84 -8.46
N TYR A 21 -8.86 3.19 -7.19
CA TYR A 21 -8.02 4.19 -6.49
C TYR A 21 -6.54 3.78 -6.41
N LEU A 22 -6.26 2.51 -6.14
CA LEU A 22 -4.88 2.01 -6.02
C LEU A 22 -4.23 1.69 -7.37
N GLY A 23 -4.98 1.75 -8.48
CA GLY A 23 -4.52 1.29 -9.79
C GLY A 23 -4.18 -0.20 -9.82
N ARG A 24 -4.91 -1.03 -9.07
CA ARG A 24 -4.68 -2.49 -8.94
C ARG A 24 -5.94 -3.27 -9.30
N SER A 25 -5.79 -4.58 -9.50
CA SER A 25 -6.95 -5.45 -9.74
C SER A 25 -7.63 -5.87 -8.43
N VAL A 26 -8.95 -6.09 -8.46
CA VAL A 26 -9.71 -6.66 -7.33
C VAL A 26 -9.16 -8.03 -6.92
N LYS A 27 -8.66 -8.82 -7.89
CA LYS A 27 -8.00 -10.12 -7.64
C LYS A 27 -6.73 -9.96 -6.82
N THR A 28 -5.94 -8.92 -7.08
CA THR A 28 -4.76 -8.57 -6.27
C THR A 28 -5.17 -8.25 -4.83
N LEU A 29 -6.22 -7.46 -4.63
CA LEU A 29 -6.75 -7.15 -3.31
C LEU A 29 -7.26 -8.40 -2.57
N ALA A 30 -7.92 -9.32 -3.28
CA ALA A 30 -8.33 -10.61 -2.70
C ALA A 30 -7.11 -11.44 -2.26
N LYS A 31 -6.08 -11.54 -3.10
CA LYS A 31 -4.82 -12.23 -2.77
C LYS A 31 -4.15 -11.61 -1.54
N TRP A 32 -4.07 -10.29 -1.46
CA TRP A 32 -3.48 -9.60 -0.30
C TRP A 32 -4.22 -9.89 1.00
N ARG A 33 -5.55 -9.99 0.95
CA ARG A 33 -6.36 -10.41 2.11
C ARG A 33 -6.08 -11.84 2.52
N SER A 34 -6.06 -12.77 1.56
CA SER A 34 -5.78 -14.19 1.84
C SER A 34 -4.38 -14.42 2.41
N LEU A 35 -3.39 -13.64 1.98
CA LEU A 35 -2.00 -13.74 2.43
C LEU A 35 -1.65 -12.80 3.60
N GLN A 36 -2.59 -11.97 4.06
CA GLN A 36 -2.39 -10.98 5.12
C GLN A 36 -1.16 -10.06 4.91
N LEU A 37 -0.84 -9.71 3.67
CA LEU A 37 0.40 -8.99 3.31
C LEU A 37 0.44 -7.51 3.72
N HIS A 38 -0.72 -6.88 3.90
CA HIS A 38 -0.82 -5.46 4.20
C HIS A 38 -1.80 -5.24 5.36
N PRO A 39 -1.32 -5.39 6.61
CA PRO A 39 -2.17 -5.21 7.79
C PRO A 39 -2.68 -3.76 7.92
N ASP A 40 -1.95 -2.79 7.38
CA ASP A 40 -2.36 -1.37 7.36
C ASP A 40 -3.58 -1.09 6.46
N LEU A 41 -3.90 -2.00 5.53
CA LEU A 41 -5.08 -1.92 4.68
C LEU A 41 -6.27 -2.48 5.46
N THR A 42 -6.91 -1.64 6.27
CA THR A 42 -8.07 -2.04 7.07
C THR A 42 -9.26 -2.39 6.18
N TRP A 43 -9.73 -3.63 6.31
CA TRP A 43 -10.94 -4.14 5.66
C TRP A 43 -11.87 -4.81 6.67
N LYS A 44 -13.17 -4.81 6.37
CA LYS A 44 -14.19 -5.53 7.14
C LYS A 44 -15.02 -6.38 6.20
N LYS A 45 -15.40 -7.58 6.67
CA LYS A 45 -16.34 -8.46 5.97
C LYS A 45 -17.76 -8.11 6.45
N TYR A 46 -18.65 -7.83 5.50
CA TYR A 46 -20.07 -7.57 5.76
C TYR A 46 -20.89 -8.55 4.91
N GLY A 47 -21.31 -9.65 5.52
CA GLY A 47 -21.95 -10.76 4.80
C GLY A 47 -21.03 -11.33 3.72
N HIS A 48 -21.47 -11.29 2.47
CA HIS A 48 -20.68 -11.71 1.30
C HIS A 48 -19.77 -10.61 0.75
N ASN A 49 -19.94 -9.37 1.21
CA ASN A 49 -19.18 -8.22 0.74
C ASN A 49 -17.95 -7.99 1.61
N VAL A 50 -16.92 -7.42 1.01
CA VAL A 50 -15.74 -6.94 1.73
C VAL A 50 -15.58 -5.47 1.42
N LEU A 51 -15.43 -4.68 2.47
CA LEU A 51 -15.33 -3.23 2.39
C LEU A 51 -14.02 -2.77 3.01
N TYR A 52 -13.49 -1.67 2.50
CA TYR A 52 -12.22 -1.09 2.90
C TYR A 52 -12.45 0.28 3.54
N SER A 53 -11.65 0.60 4.56
CA SER A 53 -11.64 1.95 5.11
C SER A 53 -10.92 2.90 4.15
N PRO A 54 -11.55 3.99 3.69
CA PRO A 54 -10.93 4.93 2.75
C PRO A 54 -9.73 5.65 3.37
N GLU A 55 -9.74 5.89 4.69
CA GLU A 55 -8.60 6.48 5.40
C GLU A 55 -7.40 5.54 5.41
N ALA A 56 -7.64 4.24 5.67
CA ALA A 56 -6.59 3.23 5.64
C ALA A 56 -6.00 3.05 4.24
N VAL A 57 -6.86 3.01 3.21
CA VAL A 57 -6.42 2.94 1.80
C VAL A 57 -5.57 4.15 1.42
N ARG A 58 -6.02 5.36 1.76
CA ARG A 58 -5.25 6.60 1.49
C ARG A 58 -3.91 6.62 2.21
N ARG A 59 -3.89 6.22 3.49
CA ARG A 59 -2.66 6.15 4.29
C ARG A 59 -1.68 5.12 3.73
N TRP A 60 -2.17 3.94 3.36
CA TRP A 60 -1.35 2.90 2.73
C TRP A 60 -0.77 3.42 1.42
N PHE A 61 -1.59 4.02 0.56
CA PHE A 61 -1.14 4.58 -0.71
C PHE A 61 -0.04 5.63 -0.52
N HIS A 62 -0.24 6.57 0.39
CA HIS A 62 0.77 7.59 0.71
C HIS A 62 2.07 6.97 1.26
N ASN A 63 1.98 5.90 2.06
CA ASN A 63 3.16 5.19 2.54
C ASN A 63 3.92 4.47 1.42
N GLN A 64 3.23 3.95 0.40
CA GLN A 64 3.87 3.37 -0.78
C GLN A 64 4.53 4.42 -1.69
N LEU A 65 4.01 5.66 -1.65
CA LEU A 65 4.58 6.80 -2.38
C LEU A 65 5.78 7.42 -1.67
N LYS A 66 6.05 7.07 -0.41
CA LYS A 66 7.28 7.54 0.25
C LYS A 66 8.43 7.07 -0.63
N PRO A 67 9.25 8.00 -1.18
CA PRO A 67 10.43 7.60 -1.91
C PRO A 67 11.18 6.65 -0.99
N ARG A 68 11.66 5.52 -1.55
CA ARG A 68 12.67 4.71 -0.87
C ARG A 68 13.69 5.73 -0.40
N SER A 69 13.76 5.99 0.91
CA SER A 69 14.69 6.96 1.48
C SER A 69 16.01 6.64 0.81
N GLY A 70 16.48 7.61 0.01
CA GLY A 70 17.43 7.35 -1.06
C GLY A 70 18.52 6.42 -0.56
N THR A 71 18.89 5.43 -1.35
CA THR A 71 20.14 4.70 -1.15
C THR A 71 21.17 5.74 -0.76
N LEU A 72 21.55 5.79 0.52
CA LEU A 72 22.57 6.72 0.95
C LEU A 72 23.77 6.39 0.08
N LEU A 73 24.53 7.40 -0.38
CA LEU A 73 25.75 7.14 -1.15
C LEU A 73 26.66 6.11 -0.43
N GLU A 74 26.55 6.08 0.90
CA GLU A 74 27.19 5.15 1.83
C GLU A 74 26.74 3.67 1.70
N ASP A 75 25.51 3.40 1.27
CA ASP A 75 25.01 2.03 1.00
C ASP A 75 25.65 1.43 -0.26
N CYS A 76 26.17 2.28 -1.16
CA CYS A 76 26.95 1.88 -2.34
C CYS A 76 28.41 1.52 -2.01
N THR A 77 28.92 1.82 -0.81
CA THR A 77 30.37 1.70 -0.49
C THR A 77 30.76 0.33 0.09
N ARG A 78 29.85 -0.64 0.17
CA ARG A 78 30.10 -1.95 0.82
C ARG A 78 31.21 -2.80 0.16
N ASN A 79 31.68 -2.46 -1.04
CA ASN A 79 32.71 -3.20 -1.78
C ASN A 79 34.03 -2.42 -2.02
N GLN A 80 34.33 -1.32 -1.31
CA GLN A 80 35.60 -0.59 -1.49
C GLN A 80 36.76 -1.00 -0.56
N HIS A 81 36.58 -2.00 0.30
CA HIS A 81 37.67 -2.63 1.05
C HIS A 81 37.91 -4.02 0.40
N LEU A 82 39.06 -4.40 -0.18
CA LEU A 82 40.43 -4.21 0.29
C LEU A 82 41.39 -4.65 -0.84
N VAL A 83 41.73 -3.78 -1.81
CA VAL A 83 42.93 -4.00 -2.65
C VAL A 83 44.10 -3.33 -1.95
N ARG A 84 44.54 -3.92 -0.84
CA ARG A 84 45.76 -3.50 -0.16
C ARG A 84 46.93 -3.87 -1.07
N SER A 85 47.55 -2.84 -1.62
CA SER A 85 48.78 -2.86 -2.41
C SER A 85 49.81 -3.80 -1.78
N ARG A 86 50.27 -4.80 -2.55
CA ARG A 86 51.50 -5.52 -2.25
C ARG A 86 52.67 -4.61 -2.62
N SER A 87 53.35 -4.07 -1.62
CA SER A 87 54.74 -3.61 -1.72
C SER A 87 55.68 -4.79 -1.54
#